data_AF-A0A439CV34-F1
#
_entry.id   AF-A0A439CV34-F1
#
_cell.length_a   1.000
_cell.length_b   1.000
_cell.length_c   1.000
_cell.angle_alpha   90.00
_cell.angle_beta   90.00
_cell.angle_gamma   90.00
#
_symmetry.space_group_name_H-M   'P 1'
#
loop_
_entity.id
_entity.type
_entity.pdbx_description
1 polymer ?
#
loop_
_entity_poly.entity_id
_entity_poly.type
_entity_poly.pdbx_seq_one_letter_code
_entity_poly.pdbx_strand_id
1 'polypeptide(L)'
;MPGLVGFTSGYSFVLWLVFAGTFVTFAFYRLQYLDFYGTFCSEVPKSKFNHAAPGECFYFLQQPYKAGIITHLVFVLPSAILSTLQFTPAIRQQYTEFHRLNGYVILAMSVISTFAVFVVVPVSFGGGSGVITSISALAISREQFQPPIFRT
;
A
#
# COMPACT_ATOMS: atom_id res chain seq x y z
N MET A 1 32.00 7.18 13.40
CA MET A 1 31.75 5.75 13.67
C MET A 1 30.37 5.42 13.14
N PRO A 2 30.17 4.45 12.23
CA PRO A 2 28.82 4.09 11.80
C PRO A 2 28.06 3.58 13.03
N GLY A 3 26.96 4.24 13.37
CA GLY A 3 26.09 3.82 14.46
C GLY A 3 25.28 2.56 14.09
N LEU A 4 24.44 2.11 15.03
CA LEU A 4 23.57 0.95 14.85
C LEU A 4 22.76 1.07 13.53
N VAL A 5 22.90 0.08 12.64
CA VAL A 5 22.23 0.03 11.31
C VAL A 5 22.47 1.28 10.43
N GLY A 6 23.64 1.91 10.54
CA GLY A 6 24.03 3.04 9.69
C GLY A 6 23.38 4.38 10.07
N PHE A 7 22.64 4.43 11.18
CA PHE A 7 22.10 5.68 11.71
C PHE A 7 23.16 6.48 12.45
N THR A 8 23.22 7.78 12.20
CA THR A 8 24.15 8.71 12.89
C THR A 8 23.62 9.14 14.26
N SER A 9 22.30 9.06 14.48
CA SER A 9 21.63 9.43 15.74
C SER A 9 20.71 8.30 16.20
N GLY A 10 20.75 8.00 17.51
CA GLY A 10 19.85 7.02 18.14
C GLY A 10 18.37 7.39 18.04
N TYR A 11 18.05 8.70 17.99
CA TYR A 11 16.67 9.17 17.78
C TYR A 11 16.12 8.74 16.42
N SER A 12 16.90 8.89 15.35
CA SER A 12 16.52 8.44 14.01
C SER A 12 16.33 6.92 13.94
N PHE A 13 17.12 6.16 14.68
CA PHE A 13 16.95 4.72 14.80
C PHE A 13 15.63 4.35 15.52
N VAL A 14 15.31 5.01 16.64
CA VAL A 14 14.05 4.76 17.36
C VAL A 14 12.84 5.13 16.50
N LEU A 15 12.88 6.28 15.79
CA LEU A 15 11.83 6.65 14.85
C LEU A 15 11.66 5.59 13.75
N TRP A 16 12.76 5.16 13.14
CA TRP A 16 12.71 4.11 12.13
C TRP A 16 12.10 2.83 12.70
N LEU A 17 12.51 2.41 13.90
CA LEU A 17 11.99 1.19 14.54
C LEU A 17 10.48 1.28 14.81
N VAL A 18 9.98 2.41 15.30
CA VAL A 18 8.55 2.59 15.58
C VAL A 18 7.75 2.63 14.28
N PHE A 19 8.15 3.44 13.30
CA PHE A 19 7.38 3.60 12.05
C PHE A 19 7.52 2.38 11.13
N ALA A 20 8.75 1.94 10.84
CA ALA A 20 8.98 0.78 9.99
C ALA A 20 8.50 -0.51 10.66
N GLY A 21 8.73 -0.67 11.98
CA GLY A 21 8.25 -1.81 12.73
C GLY A 21 6.73 -1.90 12.73
N THR A 22 6.03 -0.80 13.07
CA THR A 22 4.55 -0.77 13.02
C THR A 22 4.02 -1.05 11.63
N PHE A 23 4.63 -0.49 10.59
CA PHE A 23 4.22 -0.69 9.21
C PHE A 23 4.41 -2.14 8.75
N VAL A 24 5.55 -2.76 9.10
CA VAL A 24 5.83 -4.18 8.82
C VAL A 24 4.86 -5.08 9.57
N THR A 25 4.66 -4.87 10.86
CA THR A 25 3.71 -5.66 11.66
C THR A 25 2.30 -5.57 11.10
N PHE A 26 1.86 -4.37 10.70
CA PHE A 26 0.58 -4.20 10.01
C PHE A 26 0.53 -4.99 8.70
N ALA A 27 1.54 -4.86 7.83
CA ALA A 27 1.58 -5.60 6.57
C ALA A 27 1.55 -7.11 6.77
N PHE A 28 2.33 -7.64 7.73
CA PHE A 28 2.34 -9.06 8.10
C PHE A 28 0.97 -9.53 8.62
N TYR A 29 0.34 -8.75 9.50
CA TYR A 29 -0.99 -9.09 10.02
C TYR A 29 -2.04 -9.12 8.90
N ARG A 30 -1.85 -8.35 7.84
CA ARG A 30 -2.76 -8.30 6.69
C ARG A 30 -2.46 -9.37 5.63
N LEU A 31 -1.36 -10.11 5.70
CA LEU A 31 -1.07 -11.22 4.76
C LEU A 31 -2.16 -12.29 4.76
N GLN A 32 -2.86 -12.49 5.87
CA GLN A 32 -4.00 -13.41 5.95
C GLN A 32 -5.13 -13.05 4.96
N TYR A 33 -5.20 -11.80 4.48
CA TYR A 33 -6.19 -11.37 3.50
C TYR A 33 -5.90 -11.81 2.06
N LEU A 34 -4.73 -12.40 1.79
CA LEU A 34 -4.49 -13.11 0.52
C LEU A 34 -5.41 -14.35 0.41
N ASP A 35 -5.82 -14.95 1.53
CA ASP A 35 -6.87 -15.96 1.54
C ASP A 35 -8.24 -15.29 1.39
N PHE A 36 -8.58 -14.98 0.14
CA PHE A 36 -9.75 -14.18 -0.20
C PHE A 36 -11.07 -14.84 0.22
N TYR A 37 -11.25 -16.14 -0.03
CA TYR A 37 -12.49 -16.85 0.28
C TYR A 37 -12.53 -17.42 1.71
N GLY A 38 -11.37 -17.67 2.31
CA GLY A 38 -11.32 -18.26 3.64
C GLY A 38 -11.27 -17.24 4.77
N THR A 39 -10.61 -16.09 4.58
CA THR A 39 -10.38 -15.10 5.65
C THR A 39 -10.95 -13.74 5.30
N PHE A 40 -10.72 -13.21 4.10
CA PHE A 40 -11.16 -11.85 3.75
C PHE A 40 -12.69 -11.75 3.60
N CYS A 41 -13.27 -12.61 2.74
CA CYS A 41 -14.70 -12.76 2.51
C CYS A 41 -15.11 -14.23 2.67
N SER A 42 -15.21 -14.67 3.93
CA SER A 42 -15.71 -16.01 4.25
C SER A 42 -17.22 -16.03 4.43
N GLU A 43 -17.88 -17.07 3.94
CA GLU A 43 -19.31 -17.33 4.17
C GLU A 43 -19.61 -17.61 5.66
N VAL A 44 -18.63 -18.14 6.39
CA VAL A 44 -18.71 -18.39 7.83
C VAL A 44 -17.59 -17.59 8.52
N PRO A 45 -17.90 -16.57 9.32
CA PRO A 45 -16.88 -15.73 9.94
C PRO A 45 -15.97 -16.55 10.86
N LYS A 46 -14.73 -16.81 10.44
CA LYS A 46 -13.73 -17.51 11.26
C LYS A 46 -13.24 -16.66 12.43
N SER A 47 -13.38 -15.34 12.37
CA SER A 47 -13.06 -14.42 13.45
C SER A 47 -13.86 -13.12 13.36
N LYS A 48 -14.10 -12.47 14.51
CA LYS A 48 -14.81 -11.17 14.57
C LYS A 48 -13.99 -9.98 14.07
N PHE A 49 -12.67 -10.13 13.96
CA PHE A 49 -11.74 -9.01 13.71
C PHE A 49 -10.97 -9.11 12.38
N ASN A 50 -10.95 -10.27 11.71
CA ASN A 50 -10.19 -10.48 10.49
C ASN A 50 -11.10 -10.83 9.30
N HIS A 51 -11.94 -9.88 8.90
CA HIS A 51 -12.91 -10.02 7.81
C HIS A 51 -13.31 -8.62 7.30
N ALA A 52 -13.54 -8.47 6.00
CA ALA A 52 -14.11 -7.24 5.45
C ALA A 52 -15.58 -7.09 5.89
N ALA A 53 -16.18 -5.90 5.91
CA ALA A 53 -17.58 -5.81 6.34
C ALA A 53 -18.51 -6.64 5.42
N PRO A 54 -19.58 -7.27 5.93
CA PRO A 54 -20.44 -8.14 5.12
C PRO A 54 -21.03 -7.43 3.89
N GLY A 55 -21.34 -6.13 4.01
CA GLY A 55 -21.81 -5.30 2.90
C GLY A 55 -20.76 -5.08 1.80
N GLU A 56 -19.48 -5.03 2.16
CA GLU A 56 -18.36 -4.85 1.21
C GLU A 56 -18.07 -6.16 0.47
N CYS A 57 -18.15 -7.29 1.17
CA CYS A 57 -17.93 -8.60 0.57
C CYS A 57 -18.95 -8.94 -0.53
N PHE A 58 -20.19 -8.46 -0.43
CA PHE A 58 -21.19 -8.62 -1.49
C PHE A 58 -20.70 -8.05 -2.84
N TYR A 59 -20.06 -6.88 -2.82
CA TYR A 59 -19.49 -6.25 -4.02
C TYR A 59 -18.16 -6.87 -4.42
N PHE A 60 -17.29 -7.20 -3.46
CA PHE A 60 -15.97 -7.77 -3.74
C PHE A 60 -16.02 -9.20 -4.31
N LEU A 61 -17.13 -9.92 -4.16
CA LEU A 61 -17.32 -11.22 -4.82
C LEU A 61 -17.63 -11.09 -6.32
N GLN A 62 -18.06 -9.91 -6.78
CA GLN A 62 -18.46 -9.66 -8.17
C GLN A 62 -17.28 -9.17 -9.02
N GLN A 63 -17.30 -9.48 -10.31
CA GLN A 63 -16.38 -8.87 -11.27
C GLN A 63 -16.88 -7.47 -11.64
N PRO A 64 -15.99 -6.46 -11.79
CA PRO A 64 -14.52 -6.51 -11.80
C PRO A 64 -13.85 -6.30 -10.42
N TYR A 65 -14.63 -5.99 -9.38
CA TYR A 65 -14.13 -5.60 -8.06
C TYR A 65 -13.25 -6.67 -7.39
N LYS A 66 -13.63 -7.94 -7.57
CA LYS A 66 -12.86 -9.09 -7.11
C LYS A 66 -11.42 -9.09 -7.62
N ALA A 67 -11.25 -8.90 -8.92
CA ALA A 67 -9.92 -8.86 -9.51
C ALA A 67 -9.14 -7.65 -8.98
N GLY A 68 -9.79 -6.48 -8.88
CA GLY A 68 -9.19 -5.27 -8.34
C GLY A 68 -8.66 -5.43 -6.91
N ILE A 69 -9.47 -5.98 -6.00
CA ILE A 69 -9.05 -6.11 -4.59
C ILE A 69 -7.98 -7.19 -4.40
N ILE A 70 -8.05 -8.31 -5.13
CA ILE A 70 -7.02 -9.36 -5.09
C ILE A 70 -5.70 -8.81 -5.62
N THR A 71 -5.71 -8.16 -6.78
CA THR A 71 -4.51 -7.53 -7.35
C THR A 71 -3.97 -6.46 -6.40
N HIS A 72 -4.83 -5.63 -5.81
CA HIS A 72 -4.40 -4.64 -4.83
C HIS A 72 -3.63 -5.28 -3.66
N LEU A 73 -4.21 -6.31 -3.01
CA LEU A 73 -3.63 -7.03 -1.88
C LEU A 73 -2.29 -7.71 -2.22
N VAL A 74 -2.24 -8.43 -3.35
CA VAL A 74 -1.05 -9.16 -3.81
C VAL A 74 0.12 -8.20 -4.08
N PHE A 75 -0.14 -6.99 -4.56
CA PHE A 75 0.92 -6.03 -4.87
C PHE A 75 1.24 -5.07 -3.72
N VAL A 76 0.25 -4.65 -2.91
CA VAL A 76 0.46 -3.67 -1.82
C VAL A 76 1.20 -4.28 -0.63
N LEU A 77 0.87 -5.52 -0.24
CA LEU A 77 1.41 -6.12 0.98
C LEU A 77 2.90 -6.46 0.85
N PRO A 78 3.38 -7.08 -0.23
CA PRO A 78 4.81 -7.29 -0.43
C PRO A 78 5.54 -5.95 -0.61
N SER A 79 4.96 -4.99 -1.33
CA SER A 79 5.54 -3.65 -1.52
C SER A 79 5.75 -2.93 -0.18
N ALA A 80 4.77 -3.01 0.74
CA ALA A 80 4.85 -2.42 2.07
C ALA A 80 6.01 -3.01 2.89
N ILE A 81 6.19 -4.33 2.87
CA ILE A 81 7.28 -4.99 3.59
C ILE A 81 8.64 -4.56 3.00
N LEU A 82 8.78 -4.62 1.67
CA LEU A 82 10.02 -4.24 0.97
C LEU A 82 10.38 -2.76 1.14
N SER A 83 9.39 -1.88 1.24
CA SER A 83 9.57 -0.44 1.46
C SER A 83 10.40 -0.14 2.72
N THR A 84 10.29 -0.96 3.76
CA THR A 84 11.07 -0.74 5.00
C THR A 84 12.56 -0.93 4.83
N LEU A 85 12.98 -1.81 3.90
CA LEU A 85 14.39 -1.96 3.52
C LEU A 85 14.93 -0.72 2.82
N GLN A 86 14.07 0.00 2.08
CA GLN A 86 14.44 1.23 1.40
C GLN A 86 14.83 2.33 2.39
N PHE A 87 14.15 2.42 3.52
CA PHE A 87 14.41 3.45 4.54
C PHE A 87 15.54 3.13 5.50
N THR A 88 16.18 1.96 5.37
CA THR A 88 17.31 1.54 6.19
C THR A 88 18.62 2.15 5.69
N PRO A 89 19.29 3.05 6.45
CA PRO A 89 20.49 3.76 5.99
C PRO A 89 21.65 2.84 5.66
N ALA A 90 21.86 1.76 6.42
CA ALA A 90 22.90 0.76 6.13
C ALA A 90 22.76 0.21 4.71
N ILE A 91 21.54 -0.11 4.27
CA ILE A 91 21.28 -0.67 2.93
C ILE A 91 21.59 0.38 1.85
N ARG A 92 21.15 1.63 2.07
CA ARG A 92 21.41 2.72 1.12
C ARG A 92 22.90 3.04 0.97
N GLN A 93 23.67 2.98 2.06
CA GLN A 93 25.09 3.38 2.06
C GLN A 93 26.02 2.26 1.58
N GLN A 94 25.69 0.99 1.88
CA GLN A 94 26.55 -0.16 1.58
C GLN A 94 26.11 -0.93 0.32
N TYR A 95 24.82 -0.89 -0.01
CA TYR A 95 24.21 -1.69 -1.08
C TYR A 95 23.38 -0.82 -2.03
N THR A 96 23.98 0.22 -2.60
CA THR A 96 23.30 1.22 -3.45
C THR A 96 22.60 0.60 -4.66
N GLU A 97 23.21 -0.38 -5.34
CA GLU A 97 22.58 -1.03 -6.50
C GLU A 97 21.35 -1.84 -6.10
N PHE A 98 21.41 -2.56 -4.96
CA PHE A 98 20.24 -3.25 -4.40
C PHE A 98 19.15 -2.26 -4.01
N HIS A 99 19.49 -1.15 -3.35
CA HIS A 99 18.55 -0.10 -2.97
C HIS A 99 17.85 0.52 -4.21
N ARG A 100 18.57 0.73 -5.32
CA ARG A 100 17.97 1.23 -6.57
C ARG A 100 17.02 0.21 -7.19
N LEU A 101 17.43 -1.06 -7.31
CA LEU A 101 16.59 -2.12 -7.87
C LEU A 101 15.33 -2.34 -7.02
N ASN A 102 15.48 -2.43 -5.71
CA ASN A 102 14.38 -2.57 -4.77
C ASN A 102 13.39 -1.40 -4.91
N GLY A 103 13.90 -0.17 -5.03
CA GLY A 103 13.09 1.02 -5.28
C GLY A 103 12.23 0.91 -6.55
N TYR A 104 12.79 0.42 -7.67
CA TYR A 104 12.02 0.22 -8.89
C TYR A 104 10.94 -0.87 -8.76
N VAL A 105 11.26 -1.97 -8.09
CA VAL A 105 10.31 -3.06 -7.82
C VAL A 105 9.15 -2.55 -6.96
N ILE A 106 9.44 -1.88 -5.85
CA ILE A 106 8.44 -1.28 -4.95
C ILE A 106 7.57 -0.29 -5.73
N LEU A 107 8.18 0.59 -6.54
CA LEU A 107 7.44 1.58 -7.31
C LEU A 107 6.48 0.90 -8.30
N ALA A 108 6.96 -0.09 -9.05
CA ALA A 108 6.13 -0.83 -10.01
C ALA A 108 4.95 -1.53 -9.31
N MET A 109 5.22 -2.25 -8.21
CA MET A 109 4.16 -2.94 -7.45
C MET A 109 3.14 -1.94 -6.86
N SER A 110 3.61 -0.82 -6.32
CA SER A 110 2.75 0.21 -5.72
C SER A 110 1.85 0.86 -6.78
N VAL A 111 2.37 1.13 -7.97
CA VAL A 111 1.61 1.69 -9.08
C VAL A 111 0.53 0.72 -9.54
N ILE A 112 0.87 -0.55 -9.78
CA ILE A 112 -0.10 -1.60 -10.17
C ILE A 112 -1.20 -1.73 -9.11
N SER A 113 -0.80 -1.77 -7.83
CA SER A 113 -1.74 -1.85 -6.71
C SER A 113 -2.68 -0.64 -6.62
N THR A 114 -2.17 0.55 -6.91
CA THR A 114 -2.95 1.80 -6.92
C THR A 114 -3.96 1.81 -8.06
N PHE A 115 -3.58 1.35 -9.25
CA PHE A 115 -4.53 1.21 -10.36
C PHE A 115 -5.62 0.19 -10.04
N ALA A 116 -5.26 -0.94 -9.41
CA ALA A 116 -6.20 -1.97 -9.01
C ALA A 116 -7.23 -1.47 -7.98
N VAL A 117 -6.84 -0.60 -7.04
CA VAL A 117 -7.77 -0.07 -6.03
C VAL A 117 -8.78 0.91 -6.62
N PHE A 118 -8.44 1.67 -7.68
CA PHE A 118 -9.40 2.60 -8.31
C PHE A 118 -10.64 1.90 -8.85
N VAL A 119 -10.52 0.64 -9.26
CA VAL A 119 -11.67 -0.18 -9.67
C VAL A 119 -12.61 -0.45 -8.49
N VAL A 120 -12.07 -0.56 -7.28
CA VAL A 120 -12.79 -0.97 -6.05
C VAL A 120 -13.35 0.24 -5.30
N VAL A 121 -12.72 1.41 -5.38
CA VAL A 121 -13.11 2.65 -4.70
C VAL A 121 -14.61 2.98 -4.73
N PRO A 122 -15.34 2.85 -5.86
CA PRO A 122 -16.76 3.24 -5.92
C PRO A 122 -17.69 2.41 -5.04
N VAL A 123 -17.29 1.18 -4.71
CA VAL A 123 -18.09 0.25 -3.89
C VAL A 123 -17.57 0.13 -2.47
N SER A 124 -16.38 0.69 -2.19
CA SER A 124 -15.76 0.67 -0.87
C SER A 124 -16.41 1.66 0.09
N PHE A 125 -16.78 1.21 1.29
CA PHE A 125 -17.39 1.99 2.38
C PHE A 125 -18.62 2.81 1.93
N GLY A 126 -19.46 2.22 1.07
CA GLY A 126 -20.69 2.85 0.58
C GLY A 126 -20.50 3.94 -0.49
N GLY A 127 -19.31 4.07 -1.09
CA GLY A 127 -19.09 4.95 -2.25
C GLY A 127 -19.30 6.44 -1.96
N GLY A 128 -19.16 6.85 -0.70
CA GLY A 128 -19.44 8.21 -0.25
C GLY A 128 -18.70 9.26 -1.09
N SER A 129 -19.43 10.29 -1.51
CA SER A 129 -18.93 11.40 -2.35
C SER A 129 -17.61 12.00 -1.86
N GLY A 130 -17.30 11.91 -0.56
CA GLY A 130 -16.04 12.30 0.07
C GLY A 130 -14.80 11.54 -0.42
N VAL A 131 -14.90 10.22 -0.67
CA VAL A 131 -13.76 9.41 -1.15
C VAL A 131 -13.47 9.73 -2.61
N ILE A 132 -14.54 9.89 -3.42
CA ILE A 132 -14.42 10.29 -4.83
C ILE A 132 -13.86 11.72 -4.92
N THR A 133 -14.39 12.68 -4.16
CA THR A 133 -13.90 14.08 -4.21
C THR A 133 -12.46 14.23 -3.74
N SER A 134 -12.00 13.50 -2.73
CA SER A 134 -10.61 13.59 -2.28
C SER A 134 -9.62 12.97 -3.28
N ILE A 135 -10.01 11.87 -3.94
CA ILE A 135 -9.22 11.29 -5.05
C ILE A 135 -9.22 12.23 -6.27
N SER A 136 -10.38 12.78 -6.66
CA SER A 136 -10.49 13.73 -7.77
C SER A 136 -9.70 15.02 -7.52
N ALA A 137 -9.72 15.54 -6.29
CA ALA A 137 -8.96 16.72 -5.92
C ALA A 137 -7.44 16.48 -6.03
N LEU A 138 -6.95 15.32 -5.60
CA LEU A 138 -5.55 14.94 -5.76
C LEU A 138 -5.16 14.78 -7.24
N ALA A 139 -6.05 14.23 -8.08
CA ALA A 139 -5.82 14.13 -9.52
C ALA A 139 -5.76 15.50 -10.20
N ILE A 140 -6.70 16.41 -9.90
CA ILE A 140 -6.76 17.75 -10.48
C ILE A 140 -5.61 18.64 -9.99
N SER A 141 -5.16 18.49 -8.75
CA SER A 141 -4.00 19.21 -8.22
C SER A 141 -2.70 18.90 -8.98
N ARG A 142 -2.62 17.74 -9.67
CA ARG A 142 -1.48 17.40 -10.54
C ARG A 142 -1.54 18.13 -11.88
N GLU A 143 -2.71 18.51 -12.37
CA GLU A 143 -2.87 19.27 -13.62
C GLU A 143 -2.55 20.76 -13.45
N GLN A 144 -2.71 21.31 -12.25
CA GLN A 144 -2.34 22.71 -11.96
C GLN A 144 -0.82 22.95 -11.90
N PHE A 145 0.01 21.89 -11.90
CA PHE A 145 1.48 22.00 -11.89
C PHE A 145 2.12 21.74 -13.26
N GLN A 146 1.35 21.68 -14.34
CA GLN A 146 1.90 21.71 -15.69
C GLN A 146 2.30 23.16 -16.02
N PRO A 147 3.59 23.51 -16.18
CA PRO A 147 3.98 24.85 -16.60
C PRO A 147 3.41 25.15 -18.00
N PRO A 148 3.05 26.41 -18.28
CA PRO A 148 2.27 26.83 -19.45
C PRO A 148 3.06 26.84 -20.77
N ILE A 149 3.85 25.79 -21.06
CA ILE A 149 4.74 25.76 -22.23
C ILE A 149 4.17 24.94 -23.40
N PHE A 150 3.18 24.08 -23.18
CA PHE A 150 2.56 23.27 -24.25
C PHE A 150 1.08 23.59 -24.46
N ARG A 151 0.79 24.87 -24.73
CA ARG A 151 -0.51 25.29 -25.24
C ARG A 151 -0.31 26.15 -26.50
N THR A 152 0.05 25.51 -27.60
CA THR A 152 -0.11 25.99 -28.99
C THR A 152 -0.39 24.80 -29.89
#